data_AF-A0A8J7AQV2-F1
#
_entry.id   AF-A0A8J7AQV2-F1
#
_cell.length_a   1.000
_cell.length_b   1.000
_cell.length_c   1.000
_cell.angle_alpha   90.00
_cell.angle_beta   90.00
_cell.angle_gamma   90.00
#
_symmetry.space_group_name_H-M   'P 1'
#
loop_
_entity.id
_entity.type
_entity.pdbx_description
1 polymer ?
#
loop_
_entity_poly.entity_id
_entity_poly.type
_entity_poly.pdbx_seq_one_letter_code
_entity_poly.pdbx_strand_id
1 'polypeptide(L)'
;MVVLAILRVEKLKSFGSVGGSEAHTARLQDTPNADHTKTNIRLIGNLGEPPLEELVKAKIAIATKSPPRKDAVLCSDIFLSASPEYFRPDSPSLAGEWDEQRMWDFANASKKWLEENYGDKCIRAELHLDEATPHIHAYVVPINDRTKKLSHKEMFGGNGRQASIKMSKLQDSYAAALAPLGISRGIKGSQATHTKVKEYYQAVNSEPLMLELDRLAPRAGETAQQLFERIKADSAIGAINYQLADRKFTLQKSQRAAQNALVAQKSRQQTEQRAVELVTENYLTRQQLDQLRDLPLEDVAWQLGLDRDTKQLRRWRGLDNIISISGDSKFYDFHPTQEKGGGGSIDLVMHVNKCNFRGAIAWLHDRFGEAGIERAAAHKAKIEAKAIAASEPVPQFSPPIADETQWQAVHHYLTNKRKLPSNLIQAFKERGFIYADEQQNAVFVMRSLDEEVKGAFLRGTRGEDNTFMGYEKGTKRTSGWFWFRMGAKPTDEVKRVILCKSPIDAISLSTIELTKPAQVPQTITMYLVADSPQSLPVEFLKTIPTVELAYDNSETGDEAARIIKQMLLRALRKKPKAADWNEELERRSQLEQKKRTPQQGIEL
;
A
#
# COMPACT_ATOMS: atom_id res chain seq x y z
N MET A 1 -26.88 10.52 11.09
CA MET A 1 -28.23 10.03 11.44
C MET A 1 -28.36 8.61 10.92
N VAL A 2 -29.01 7.70 11.65
CA VAL A 2 -29.18 6.32 11.16
C VAL A 2 -30.33 6.30 10.17
N VAL A 3 -30.05 5.92 8.94
CA VAL A 3 -31.05 5.74 7.88
C VAL A 3 -31.75 4.40 8.11
N LEU A 4 -33.09 4.37 8.14
CA LEU A 4 -33.88 3.20 8.46
C LEU A 4 -34.76 2.74 7.29
N ALA A 5 -34.88 1.43 7.13
CA ALA A 5 -35.85 0.78 6.26
C ALA A 5 -37.25 0.86 6.87
N ILE A 6 -38.25 1.19 6.06
CA ILE A 6 -39.65 1.30 6.45
C ILE A 6 -40.45 0.27 5.64
N LEU A 7 -41.07 -0.67 6.34
CA LEU A 7 -41.98 -1.65 5.75
C LEU A 7 -43.25 -1.73 6.58
N ARG A 8 -44.41 -1.75 5.92
CA ARG A 8 -45.72 -1.96 6.56
C ARG A 8 -46.59 -2.81 5.65
N VAL A 9 -47.42 -3.68 6.23
CA VAL A 9 -48.39 -4.50 5.49
C VAL A 9 -49.79 -4.16 5.95
N GLU A 10 -50.66 -3.75 5.03
CA GLU A 10 -52.08 -3.48 5.24
C GLU A 10 -52.96 -4.56 4.61
N LYS A 11 -54.06 -4.92 5.29
CA LYS A 11 -54.95 -6.02 4.88
C LYS A 11 -56.16 -5.48 4.12
N LEU A 12 -56.33 -5.90 2.87
CA LEU A 12 -57.49 -5.56 2.05
C LEU A 12 -58.43 -6.77 2.00
N LYS A 13 -59.56 -6.66 2.70
CA LYS A 13 -60.51 -7.76 2.94
C LYS A 13 -61.73 -7.76 2.03
N SER A 14 -61.97 -6.67 1.31
CA SER A 14 -63.07 -6.55 0.35
C SER A 14 -62.54 -5.99 -0.96
N PHE A 15 -63.21 -6.32 -2.06
CA PHE A 15 -62.88 -5.73 -3.37
C PHE A 15 -63.02 -4.20 -3.36
N GLY A 16 -64.00 -3.66 -2.63
CA GLY A 16 -64.09 -2.22 -2.39
C GLY A 16 -62.86 -1.63 -1.66
N SER A 17 -62.25 -2.35 -0.70
CA SER A 17 -60.98 -1.91 -0.09
C SER A 17 -59.79 -1.98 -1.04
N VAL A 18 -59.81 -2.92 -2.00
CA VAL A 18 -58.79 -3.04 -3.06
C VAL A 18 -58.94 -1.87 -4.04
N GLY A 19 -60.14 -1.65 -4.57
CA GLY A 19 -60.43 -0.53 -5.47
C GLY A 19 -60.23 0.84 -4.81
N GLY A 20 -60.57 0.99 -3.53
CA GLY A 20 -60.31 2.23 -2.78
C GLY A 20 -58.82 2.51 -2.57
N SER A 21 -58.02 1.45 -2.32
CA SER A 21 -56.55 1.58 -2.26
C SER A 21 -55.99 1.99 -3.61
N GLU A 22 -56.44 1.35 -4.69
CA GLU A 22 -56.04 1.72 -6.05
C GLU A 22 -56.45 3.16 -6.41
N ALA A 23 -57.67 3.58 -6.07
CA ALA A 23 -58.11 4.94 -6.36
C ALA A 23 -57.19 5.99 -5.72
N HIS A 24 -56.62 5.67 -4.55
CA HIS A 24 -55.59 6.50 -3.93
C HIS A 24 -54.25 6.40 -4.65
N THR A 25 -53.72 5.19 -4.93
CA THR A 25 -52.37 5.04 -5.52
C THR A 25 -52.30 5.47 -6.98
N ALA A 26 -53.37 5.24 -7.76
CA ALA A 26 -53.51 5.67 -9.14
C ALA A 26 -54.08 7.10 -9.28
N ARG A 27 -54.24 7.84 -8.18
CA ARG A 27 -54.73 9.24 -8.14
C ARG A 27 -56.07 9.45 -8.85
N LEU A 28 -56.98 8.48 -8.77
CA LEU A 28 -58.36 8.57 -9.27
C LEU A 28 -59.27 9.38 -8.33
N GLN A 29 -58.79 9.71 -7.13
CA GLN A 29 -59.43 10.60 -6.18
C GLN A 29 -58.48 11.72 -5.75
N ASP A 30 -59.03 12.88 -5.40
CA ASP A 30 -58.26 14.04 -4.94
C ASP A 30 -57.41 13.68 -3.71
N THR A 31 -56.11 13.96 -3.79
CA THR A 31 -55.12 13.63 -2.77
C THR A 31 -54.33 14.89 -2.43
N PRO A 32 -54.73 15.64 -1.39
CA PRO A 32 -54.23 17.01 -1.15
C PRO A 32 -52.72 17.15 -0.92
N ASN A 33 -52.04 16.07 -0.55
CA ASN A 33 -50.60 16.03 -0.31
C ASN A 33 -49.78 15.58 -1.54
N ALA A 34 -50.42 15.32 -2.68
CA ALA A 34 -49.77 14.91 -3.91
C ALA A 34 -49.47 16.12 -4.81
N ASP A 35 -48.25 16.17 -5.34
CA ASP A 35 -47.78 17.12 -6.34
C ASP A 35 -48.02 16.55 -7.74
N HIS A 36 -49.07 17.03 -8.40
CA HIS A 36 -49.50 16.53 -9.71
C HIS A 36 -48.51 16.84 -10.84
N THR A 37 -47.45 17.62 -10.59
CA THR A 37 -46.37 17.84 -11.57
C THR A 37 -45.41 16.65 -11.67
N LYS A 38 -45.46 15.73 -10.69
CA LYS A 38 -44.60 14.55 -10.59
C LYS A 38 -45.36 13.30 -10.99
N THR A 39 -44.66 12.40 -11.67
CA THR A 39 -45.26 11.17 -12.22
C THR A 39 -44.78 9.95 -11.43
N ASN A 40 -45.74 9.12 -11.01
CA ASN A 40 -45.46 7.84 -10.35
C ASN A 40 -45.03 6.77 -11.35
N ILE A 41 -44.18 5.85 -10.92
CA ILE A 41 -43.53 4.85 -11.78
C ILE A 41 -44.03 3.45 -11.44
N ARG A 42 -44.50 2.69 -12.43
CA ARG A 42 -44.85 1.28 -12.25
C ARG A 42 -43.60 0.40 -12.31
N LEU A 43 -43.30 -0.28 -11.21
CA LEU A 43 -42.13 -1.15 -11.07
C LEU A 43 -42.44 -2.61 -11.44
N ILE A 44 -43.63 -3.09 -11.08
CA ILE A 44 -44.15 -4.44 -11.36
C ILE A 44 -45.57 -4.29 -11.93
N GLY A 45 -45.87 -5.02 -13.00
CA GLY A 45 -47.09 -4.91 -13.80
C GLY A 45 -46.90 -4.04 -15.04
N ASN A 46 -47.81 -4.14 -16.01
CA ASN A 46 -47.76 -3.39 -17.27
C ASN A 46 -48.64 -2.14 -17.23
N LEU A 47 -48.27 -1.12 -18.01
CA LEU A 47 -49.13 0.05 -18.25
C LEU A 47 -50.33 -0.40 -19.11
N GLY A 48 -51.55 -0.01 -18.71
CA GLY A 48 -52.79 -0.39 -19.40
C GLY A 48 -53.44 -1.70 -18.91
N GLU A 49 -52.94 -2.31 -17.84
CA GLU A 49 -53.63 -3.41 -17.16
C GLU A 49 -55.02 -2.99 -16.63
N PRO A 50 -55.96 -3.94 -16.50
CA PRO A 50 -57.26 -3.68 -15.91
C PRO A 50 -57.12 -3.20 -14.45
N PRO A 51 -58.20 -2.66 -13.86
CA PRO A 51 -58.21 -2.24 -12.46
C PRO A 51 -57.68 -3.32 -11.52
N LEU A 52 -57.01 -2.92 -10.44
CA LEU A 52 -56.40 -3.80 -9.45
C LEU A 52 -57.39 -4.83 -8.92
N GLU A 53 -58.64 -4.42 -8.73
CA GLU A 53 -59.72 -5.32 -8.33
C GLU A 53 -59.85 -6.52 -9.28
N GLU A 54 -59.82 -6.29 -10.60
CA GLU A 54 -59.92 -7.34 -11.62
C GLU A 54 -58.66 -8.21 -11.64
N LEU A 55 -57.48 -7.61 -11.52
CA LEU A 55 -56.22 -8.36 -11.41
C LEU A 55 -56.21 -9.30 -10.19
N VAL A 56 -56.68 -8.83 -9.03
CA VAL A 56 -56.81 -9.65 -7.82
C VAL A 56 -57.83 -10.78 -8.04
N LYS A 57 -58.99 -10.49 -8.63
CA LYS A 57 -60.00 -11.51 -8.96
C LYS A 57 -59.43 -12.57 -9.89
N ALA A 58 -58.79 -12.17 -10.98
CA ALA A 58 -58.18 -13.06 -11.95
C ALA A 58 -57.10 -13.95 -11.29
N LYS A 59 -56.21 -13.35 -10.49
CA LYS A 59 -55.17 -14.09 -9.77
C LYS A 59 -55.75 -15.12 -8.80
N ILE A 60 -56.79 -14.75 -8.04
CA ILE A 60 -57.49 -15.67 -7.13
C ILE A 60 -58.14 -16.81 -7.91
N ALA A 61 -58.84 -16.50 -9.01
CA ALA A 61 -59.53 -17.49 -9.83
C ALA A 61 -58.57 -18.52 -10.44
N ILE A 62 -57.39 -18.08 -10.89
CA ILE A 62 -56.36 -18.95 -11.46
C ILE A 62 -55.66 -19.78 -10.37
N ALA A 63 -55.33 -19.18 -9.23
CA ALA A 63 -54.42 -19.78 -8.26
C ALA A 63 -55.12 -20.58 -7.14
N THR A 64 -56.44 -20.45 -6.98
CA THR A 64 -57.18 -21.10 -5.89
C THR A 64 -58.18 -22.15 -6.38
N LYS A 65 -58.41 -23.19 -5.56
CA LYS A 65 -59.34 -24.30 -5.90
C LYS A 65 -60.79 -24.06 -5.47
N SER A 66 -61.05 -23.03 -4.67
CA SER A 66 -62.37 -22.76 -4.09
C SER A 66 -62.52 -21.27 -3.80
N PRO A 67 -63.75 -20.73 -3.80
CA PRO A 67 -63.99 -19.33 -3.49
C PRO A 67 -63.38 -18.89 -2.14
N PRO A 68 -62.87 -17.65 -2.03
CA PRO A 68 -62.41 -17.10 -0.76
C PRO A 68 -63.50 -17.11 0.31
N ARG A 69 -63.09 -17.29 1.58
CA ARG A 69 -63.99 -17.08 2.72
C ARG A 69 -64.39 -15.60 2.81
N LYS A 70 -65.56 -15.33 3.39
CA LYS A 70 -66.10 -13.96 3.55
C LYS A 70 -65.16 -13.01 4.32
N ASP A 71 -64.36 -13.55 5.24
CA ASP A 71 -63.41 -12.80 6.07
C ASP A 71 -61.96 -12.90 5.56
N ALA A 72 -61.73 -13.53 4.40
CA ALA A 72 -60.41 -13.70 3.84
C ALA A 72 -59.78 -12.34 3.49
N VAL A 73 -58.47 -12.23 3.72
CA VAL A 73 -57.70 -11.11 3.17
C VAL A 73 -57.45 -11.43 1.69
N LEU A 74 -58.02 -10.60 0.81
CA LEU A 74 -58.00 -10.80 -0.64
C LEU A 74 -56.67 -10.33 -1.23
N CYS A 75 -56.16 -9.22 -0.72
CA CYS A 75 -54.89 -8.62 -1.13
C CYS A 75 -54.21 -7.96 0.07
N SER A 76 -52.89 -7.82 0.02
CA SER A 76 -52.11 -7.11 1.03
C SER A 76 -51.37 -5.97 0.34
N ASP A 77 -51.51 -4.75 0.85
CA ASP A 77 -50.70 -3.61 0.41
C ASP A 77 -49.45 -3.53 1.27
N ILE A 78 -48.30 -3.76 0.65
CA ILE A 78 -46.99 -3.61 1.26
C ILE A 78 -46.48 -2.20 0.93
N PHE A 79 -46.44 -1.36 1.94
CA PHE A 79 -45.79 -0.06 1.89
C PHE A 79 -44.30 -0.22 2.17
N LEU A 80 -43.46 0.32 1.28
CA LEU A 80 -42.01 0.29 1.37
C LEU A 80 -41.43 1.70 1.22
N SER A 81 -40.52 2.10 2.11
CA SER A 81 -39.80 3.37 2.01
C SER A 81 -38.50 3.32 2.82
N ALA A 82 -37.76 4.41 2.84
CA ALA A 82 -36.61 4.63 3.69
C ALA A 82 -36.71 5.99 4.39
N SER A 83 -35.87 6.22 5.40
CA SER A 83 -35.82 7.54 6.04
C SER A 83 -35.48 8.65 5.03
N PRO A 84 -36.07 9.87 5.14
CA PRO A 84 -35.77 11.01 4.27
C PRO A 84 -34.27 11.27 4.07
N GLU A 85 -33.48 11.07 5.12
CA GLU A 85 -32.02 11.22 5.13
C GLU A 85 -31.31 10.33 4.09
N TYR A 86 -31.94 9.24 3.65
CA TYR A 86 -31.42 8.42 2.55
C TYR A 86 -31.55 9.14 1.21
N PHE A 87 -32.73 9.65 0.91
CA PHE A 87 -33.08 10.23 -0.38
C PHE A 87 -32.52 11.64 -0.54
N ARG A 88 -32.37 12.39 0.55
CA ARG A 88 -31.89 13.78 0.55
C ARG A 88 -30.94 14.00 1.72
N PRO A 89 -29.70 13.46 1.65
CA PRO A 89 -28.75 13.47 2.77
C PRO A 89 -28.36 14.88 3.22
N ASP A 90 -28.25 15.82 2.27
CA ASP A 90 -27.81 17.18 2.54
C ASP A 90 -28.94 18.08 3.06
N SER A 91 -30.20 17.70 2.85
CA SER A 91 -31.37 18.50 3.26
C SER A 91 -32.59 17.64 3.62
N PRO A 92 -32.55 16.82 4.70
CA PRO A 92 -33.62 15.87 5.02
C PRO A 92 -35.02 16.48 5.24
N SER A 93 -35.10 17.77 5.57
CA SER A 93 -36.34 18.52 5.77
C SER A 93 -37.01 18.98 4.48
N LEU A 94 -36.33 18.94 3.34
CA LEU A 94 -36.86 19.45 2.07
C LEU A 94 -37.77 18.39 1.43
N ALA A 95 -39.04 18.36 1.88
CA ALA A 95 -40.04 17.41 1.39
C ALA A 95 -40.27 17.54 -0.12
N GLY A 96 -40.43 16.42 -0.81
CA GLY A 96 -40.64 16.36 -2.25
C GLY A 96 -39.36 16.39 -3.09
N GLU A 97 -38.19 16.58 -2.49
CA GLU A 97 -36.89 16.50 -3.18
C GLU A 97 -36.17 15.19 -2.85
N TRP A 98 -35.35 14.70 -3.80
CA TRP A 98 -34.50 13.53 -3.64
C TRP A 98 -33.33 13.52 -4.62
N ASP A 99 -32.29 12.79 -4.26
CA ASP A 99 -31.19 12.38 -5.14
C ASP A 99 -31.67 11.25 -6.06
N GLU A 100 -31.53 11.46 -7.36
CA GLU A 100 -32.07 10.57 -8.39
C GLU A 100 -31.42 9.18 -8.37
N GLN A 101 -30.10 9.12 -8.17
CA GLN A 101 -29.36 7.86 -8.12
C GLN A 101 -29.81 7.01 -6.93
N ARG A 102 -29.87 7.61 -5.74
CA ARG A 102 -30.31 6.94 -4.51
C ARG A 102 -31.75 6.47 -4.60
N MET A 103 -32.63 7.26 -5.19
CA MET A 103 -34.02 6.90 -5.45
C MET A 103 -34.11 5.63 -6.31
N TRP A 104 -33.38 5.59 -7.44
CA TRP A 104 -33.35 4.42 -8.31
C TRP A 104 -32.73 3.20 -7.65
N ASP A 105 -31.64 3.36 -6.89
CA ASP A 105 -31.03 2.27 -6.15
C ASP A 105 -32.01 1.64 -5.14
N PHE A 106 -32.76 2.47 -4.42
CA PHE A 106 -33.82 2.02 -3.51
C PHE A 106 -34.96 1.32 -4.25
N ALA A 107 -35.42 1.88 -5.38
CA ALA A 107 -36.51 1.32 -6.17
C ALA A 107 -36.12 -0.06 -6.73
N ASN A 108 -34.91 -0.18 -7.26
CA ASN A 108 -34.38 -1.43 -7.82
C ASN A 108 -34.19 -2.50 -6.73
N ALA A 109 -33.60 -2.15 -5.58
CA ALA A 109 -33.43 -3.09 -4.48
C ALA A 109 -34.79 -3.56 -3.92
N SER A 110 -35.76 -2.65 -3.81
CA SER A 110 -37.12 -2.96 -3.34
C SER A 110 -37.88 -3.83 -4.33
N LYS A 111 -37.80 -3.53 -5.63
CA LYS A 111 -38.38 -4.35 -6.70
C LYS A 111 -37.81 -5.77 -6.68
N LYS A 112 -36.48 -5.89 -6.64
CA LYS A 112 -35.79 -7.18 -6.58
C LYS A 112 -36.24 -7.99 -5.36
N TRP A 113 -36.33 -7.36 -4.19
CA TRP A 113 -36.82 -8.01 -2.99
C TRP A 113 -38.26 -8.50 -3.12
N LEU A 114 -39.15 -7.72 -3.74
CA LEU A 114 -40.54 -8.14 -4.01
C LEU A 114 -40.60 -9.35 -4.95
N GLU A 115 -39.82 -9.34 -6.03
CA GLU A 115 -39.73 -10.44 -7.00
C GLU A 115 -39.19 -11.71 -6.35
N GLU A 116 -38.14 -11.62 -5.54
CA GLU A 116 -37.54 -12.76 -4.84
C GLU A 116 -38.46 -13.36 -3.75
N ASN A 117 -39.20 -12.52 -3.02
CA ASN A 117 -40.00 -12.98 -1.88
C ASN A 117 -41.42 -13.40 -2.28
N TYR A 118 -42.00 -12.78 -3.30
CA TYR A 118 -43.40 -12.97 -3.67
C TYR A 118 -43.59 -13.42 -5.12
N GLY A 119 -42.63 -13.15 -6.01
CA GLY A 119 -42.71 -13.52 -7.42
C GLY A 119 -44.03 -13.10 -8.05
N ASP A 120 -44.69 -14.07 -8.69
CA ASP A 120 -45.98 -13.88 -9.37
C ASP A 120 -47.15 -13.55 -8.43
N LYS A 121 -46.98 -13.65 -7.11
CA LYS A 121 -47.97 -13.25 -6.12
C LYS A 121 -48.01 -11.74 -5.91
N CYS A 122 -46.92 -11.03 -6.22
CA CYS A 122 -46.89 -9.57 -6.28
C CYS A 122 -47.41 -9.13 -7.66
N ILE A 123 -48.68 -8.73 -7.72
CA ILE A 123 -49.36 -8.45 -8.98
C ILE A 123 -49.08 -7.05 -9.50
N ARG A 124 -48.75 -6.10 -8.61
CA ARG A 124 -48.48 -4.71 -8.99
C ARG A 124 -47.61 -4.03 -7.93
N ALA A 125 -46.67 -3.20 -8.37
CA ALA A 125 -45.93 -2.31 -7.48
C ALA A 125 -45.72 -0.94 -8.14
N GLU A 126 -46.02 0.13 -7.40
CA GLU A 126 -45.97 1.51 -7.88
C GLU A 126 -45.09 2.33 -6.95
N LEU A 127 -44.07 2.98 -7.52
CA LEU A 127 -43.21 3.96 -6.86
C LEU A 127 -43.86 5.33 -6.95
N HIS A 128 -44.20 5.90 -5.81
CA HIS A 128 -44.74 7.23 -5.68
C HIS A 128 -43.63 8.25 -5.48
N LEU A 129 -43.66 9.29 -6.31
CA LEU A 129 -42.70 10.39 -6.33
C LEU A 129 -43.38 11.75 -6.13
N ASP A 130 -44.71 11.77 -6.13
CA ASP A 130 -45.56 12.94 -5.98
C ASP A 130 -45.82 13.34 -4.52
N GLU A 131 -45.25 12.66 -3.53
CA GLU A 131 -45.40 13.00 -2.12
C GLU A 131 -44.06 13.40 -1.46
N ALA A 132 -44.07 13.62 -0.15
CA ALA A 132 -42.92 14.16 0.58
C ALA A 132 -41.65 13.29 0.49
N THR A 133 -41.77 11.96 0.42
CA THR A 133 -40.63 11.03 0.38
C THR A 133 -40.95 9.88 -0.56
N PRO A 134 -40.02 9.47 -1.45
CA PRO A 134 -40.23 8.32 -2.32
C PRO A 134 -40.63 7.07 -1.54
N HIS A 135 -41.69 6.39 -1.99
CA HIS A 135 -42.20 5.17 -1.36
C HIS A 135 -42.92 4.30 -2.38
N ILE A 136 -43.07 3.02 -2.09
CA ILE A 136 -43.68 2.04 -2.98
C ILE A 136 -44.90 1.43 -2.31
N HIS A 137 -45.99 1.33 -3.06
CA HIS A 137 -47.13 0.48 -2.75
C HIS A 137 -47.06 -0.79 -3.59
N ALA A 138 -46.97 -1.95 -2.95
CA ALA A 138 -46.88 -3.25 -3.61
C ALA A 138 -48.03 -4.17 -3.18
N TYR A 139 -48.81 -4.61 -4.16
CA TYR A 139 -50.02 -5.40 -3.97
C TYR A 139 -49.71 -6.90 -4.12
N VAL A 140 -49.84 -7.63 -3.02
CA VAL A 140 -49.54 -9.06 -2.94
C VAL A 140 -50.78 -9.88 -2.58
N VAL A 141 -51.12 -10.84 -3.44
CA VAL A 141 -52.23 -11.78 -3.20
C VAL A 141 -51.72 -12.94 -2.34
N PRO A 142 -52.23 -13.14 -1.10
CA PRO A 142 -51.62 -14.04 -0.14
C PRO A 142 -52.00 -15.50 -0.39
N ILE A 143 -51.52 -16.09 -1.48
CA ILE A 143 -51.80 -17.48 -1.87
C ILE A 143 -50.85 -18.43 -1.15
N ASN A 144 -51.41 -19.50 -0.57
CA ASN A 144 -50.63 -20.66 -0.13
C ASN A 144 -50.50 -21.66 -1.28
N ASP A 145 -49.26 -21.91 -1.71
CA ASP A 145 -48.96 -22.80 -2.83
C ASP A 145 -49.33 -24.28 -2.59
N ARG A 146 -49.27 -24.74 -1.33
CA ARG A 146 -49.60 -26.11 -0.93
C ARG A 146 -51.11 -26.32 -0.87
N THR A 147 -51.83 -25.41 -0.23
CA THR A 147 -53.30 -25.57 -0.02
C THR A 147 -54.13 -25.00 -1.16
N LYS A 148 -53.53 -24.19 -2.04
CA LYS A 148 -54.20 -23.44 -3.12
C LYS A 148 -55.41 -22.65 -2.60
N LYS A 149 -55.21 -22.01 -1.44
CA LYS A 149 -56.19 -21.14 -0.76
C LYS A 149 -55.50 -19.85 -0.32
N LEU A 150 -56.29 -18.80 -0.08
CA LEU A 150 -55.80 -17.55 0.49
C LEU A 150 -55.45 -17.72 1.97
N SER A 151 -54.25 -17.30 2.35
CA SER A 151 -53.69 -17.46 3.69
C SER A 151 -52.72 -16.32 4.03
N HIS A 152 -53.25 -15.12 4.29
CA HIS A 152 -52.45 -14.01 4.82
C HIS A 152 -51.77 -14.38 6.16
N LYS A 153 -52.44 -15.18 6.99
CA LYS A 153 -51.87 -15.64 8.26
C LYS A 153 -50.58 -16.43 8.06
N GLU A 154 -50.48 -17.20 7.00
CA GLU A 154 -49.28 -17.96 6.70
C GLU A 154 -48.20 -17.11 6.04
N MET A 155 -48.57 -16.20 5.16
CA MET A 155 -47.62 -15.33 4.48
C MET A 155 -47.00 -14.29 5.43
N PHE A 156 -47.82 -13.53 6.16
CA PHE A 156 -47.38 -12.38 6.96
C PHE A 156 -47.66 -12.51 8.47
N GLY A 157 -48.41 -13.53 8.90
CA GLY A 157 -48.98 -13.61 10.26
C GLY A 157 -48.60 -14.86 11.06
N GLY A 158 -49.46 -15.19 12.02
CA GLY A 158 -49.33 -16.33 12.94
C GLY A 158 -50.35 -16.18 14.07
N ASN A 159 -50.34 -17.09 15.05
CA ASN A 159 -51.08 -16.88 16.31
C ASN A 159 -50.14 -16.32 17.37
N GLY A 160 -50.57 -15.29 18.10
CA GLY A 160 -49.82 -14.70 19.21
C GLY A 160 -48.36 -14.37 18.86
N ARG A 161 -47.42 -14.95 19.61
CA ARG A 161 -45.96 -14.75 19.44
C ARG A 161 -45.45 -15.10 18.04
N GLN A 162 -46.05 -16.07 17.35
CA GLN A 162 -45.62 -16.47 16.00
C GLN A 162 -45.83 -15.34 14.97
N ALA A 163 -46.89 -14.53 15.11
CA ALA A 163 -47.13 -13.39 14.23
C ALA A 163 -46.05 -12.32 14.41
N SER A 164 -45.68 -12.01 15.65
CA SER A 164 -44.61 -11.06 15.97
C SER A 164 -43.25 -11.51 15.41
N ILE A 165 -42.91 -12.80 15.57
CA ILE A 165 -41.67 -13.35 15.02
C ILE A 165 -41.64 -13.26 13.49
N LYS A 166 -42.73 -13.62 12.80
CA LYS A 166 -42.80 -13.53 11.34
C LYS A 166 -42.70 -12.09 10.84
N MET A 167 -43.40 -11.17 11.50
CA MET A 167 -43.30 -9.76 11.16
C MET A 167 -41.89 -9.21 11.40
N SER A 168 -41.23 -9.63 12.49
CA SER A 168 -39.83 -9.27 12.72
C SER A 168 -38.90 -9.81 11.63
N LYS A 169 -39.08 -11.07 11.23
CA LYS A 169 -38.31 -11.69 10.13
C LYS A 169 -38.54 -11.00 8.80
N LEU A 170 -39.78 -10.57 8.52
CA LEU A 170 -40.11 -9.81 7.33
C LEU A 170 -39.33 -8.49 7.28
N GLN A 171 -39.34 -7.76 8.39
CA GLN A 171 -38.60 -6.51 8.51
C GLN A 171 -37.08 -6.72 8.44
N ASP A 172 -36.57 -7.83 9.01
CA ASP A 172 -35.16 -8.20 8.93
C ASP A 172 -34.76 -8.54 7.47
N SER A 173 -35.62 -9.27 6.73
CA SER A 173 -35.43 -9.60 5.32
C SER A 173 -35.36 -8.35 4.45
N TYR A 174 -36.31 -7.42 4.61
CA TYR A 174 -36.31 -6.19 3.83
C TYR A 174 -35.11 -5.29 4.15
N ALA A 175 -34.76 -5.17 5.43
CA ALA A 175 -33.55 -4.43 5.82
C ALA A 175 -32.27 -5.05 5.25
N ALA A 176 -32.18 -6.38 5.15
CA ALA A 176 -31.03 -7.04 4.53
C ALA A 176 -30.91 -6.71 3.04
N ALA A 177 -32.03 -6.60 2.32
CA ALA A 177 -32.02 -6.21 0.91
C ALA A 177 -31.53 -4.77 0.69
N LEU A 178 -31.80 -3.87 1.63
CA LEU A 178 -31.39 -2.47 1.55
C LEU A 178 -30.04 -2.17 2.22
N ALA A 179 -29.45 -3.13 2.93
CA ALA A 179 -28.19 -2.94 3.65
C ALA A 179 -27.02 -2.46 2.77
N PRO A 180 -26.86 -2.93 1.50
CA PRO A 180 -25.81 -2.41 0.60
C PRO A 180 -25.92 -0.90 0.31
N LEU A 181 -27.13 -0.34 0.45
CA LEU A 181 -27.40 1.09 0.24
C LEU A 181 -27.13 1.93 1.50
N GLY A 182 -26.65 1.30 2.58
CA GLY A 182 -26.46 1.96 3.89
C GLY A 182 -27.76 2.16 4.67
N ILE A 183 -28.86 1.54 4.25
CA ILE A 183 -30.16 1.61 4.93
C ILE A 183 -30.23 0.49 5.98
N SER A 184 -30.45 0.85 7.23
CA SER A 184 -30.43 -0.07 8.37
C SER A 184 -31.81 -0.54 8.80
N ARG A 185 -31.86 -1.64 9.57
CA ARG A 185 -33.07 -2.17 10.17
C ARG A 185 -33.64 -1.21 11.25
N GLY A 186 -34.96 -0.97 11.22
CA GLY A 186 -35.68 -0.28 12.31
C GLY A 186 -35.54 -0.98 13.68
N ILE A 187 -35.81 -0.25 14.77
CA ILE A 187 -35.61 -0.75 16.15
C ILE A 187 -36.41 -2.04 16.40
N LYS A 188 -35.73 -3.14 16.73
CA LYS A 188 -36.38 -4.41 17.10
C LYS A 188 -37.11 -4.26 18.43
N GLY A 189 -38.35 -4.74 18.50
CA GLY A 189 -39.19 -4.63 19.70
C GLY A 189 -39.72 -3.23 19.98
N SER A 190 -39.74 -2.34 18.98
CA SER A 190 -40.31 -1.00 19.10
C SER A 190 -41.75 -1.03 19.64
N GLN A 191 -42.03 -0.18 20.63
CA GLN A 191 -43.36 0.03 21.22
C GLN A 191 -44.18 1.10 20.47
N ALA A 192 -43.65 1.62 19.34
CA ALA A 192 -44.33 2.64 18.56
C ALA A 192 -45.61 2.09 17.93
N THR A 193 -46.73 2.80 18.13
CA THR A 193 -48.01 2.51 17.48
C THR A 193 -48.09 3.23 16.14
N HIS A 194 -48.61 2.56 15.10
CA HIS A 194 -48.84 3.19 13.81
C HIS A 194 -49.92 4.27 13.92
N THR A 195 -49.60 5.47 13.46
CA THR A 195 -50.52 6.60 13.38
C THR A 195 -50.91 6.81 11.92
N LYS A 196 -52.20 7.03 11.64
CA LYS A 196 -52.66 7.37 10.30
C LYS A 196 -52.18 8.77 9.92
N VAL A 197 -51.71 8.92 8.68
CA VAL A 197 -51.11 10.14 8.14
C VAL A 197 -52.04 11.35 8.25
N LYS A 198 -53.33 11.20 7.92
CA LYS A 198 -54.32 12.28 7.97
C LYS A 198 -54.58 12.80 9.40
N GLU A 199 -54.73 11.89 10.37
CA GLU A 199 -55.00 12.23 11.77
C GLU A 199 -53.79 12.93 12.42
N TYR A 200 -52.58 12.52 12.04
CA TYR A 200 -51.35 13.16 12.50
C TYR A 200 -51.21 14.59 11.98
N TYR A 201 -51.29 14.81 10.66
CA TYR A 201 -51.10 16.15 10.09
C TYR A 201 -52.20 17.13 10.49
N GLN A 202 -53.46 16.69 10.63
CA GLN A 202 -54.54 17.53 11.15
C GLN A 202 -54.28 17.97 12.59
N ALA A 203 -53.71 17.11 13.42
CA ALA A 203 -53.44 17.42 14.82
C ALA A 203 -52.18 18.28 15.02
N VAL A 204 -51.12 18.06 14.23
CA VAL A 204 -49.85 18.81 14.37
C VAL A 204 -49.96 20.22 13.81
N ASN A 205 -50.78 20.43 12.76
CA ASN A 205 -50.96 21.74 12.13
C ASN A 205 -52.14 22.56 12.70
N SER A 206 -52.90 22.02 13.66
CA SER A 206 -53.95 22.78 14.35
C SER A 206 -53.38 23.64 15.48
N GLU A 207 -54.14 24.65 15.93
CA GLU A 207 -53.73 25.44 17.08
C GLU A 207 -53.47 24.55 18.31
N PRO A 208 -52.57 24.95 19.22
CA PRO A 208 -52.29 24.21 20.43
C PRO A 208 -53.58 23.96 21.21
N LEU A 209 -54.03 22.70 21.25
CA LEU A 209 -55.27 22.35 21.94
C LEU A 209 -55.06 22.48 23.44
N MET A 210 -55.79 23.40 24.06
CA MET A 210 -55.79 23.53 25.51
C MET A 210 -56.64 22.42 26.12
N LEU A 211 -56.10 21.74 27.13
CA LEU A 211 -56.82 20.69 27.84
C LEU A 211 -57.83 21.34 28.80
N GLU A 212 -59.10 21.35 28.44
CA GLU A 212 -60.16 21.71 29.39
C GLU A 212 -60.37 20.52 30.34
N LEU A 213 -59.89 20.60 31.58
CA LEU A 213 -60.01 19.49 32.53
C LEU A 213 -61.47 19.20 32.92
N ASP A 214 -62.33 20.22 32.91
CA ASP A 214 -63.72 20.10 33.35
C ASP A 214 -64.55 19.16 32.45
N ARG A 215 -64.23 19.06 31.16
CA ARG A 215 -64.90 18.13 30.22
C ARG A 215 -64.51 16.66 30.45
N LEU A 216 -63.39 16.43 31.13
CA LEU A 216 -62.86 15.11 31.47
C LEU A 216 -63.34 14.62 32.85
N ALA A 217 -64.10 15.44 33.57
CA ALA A 217 -64.65 15.07 34.88
C ALA A 217 -65.56 13.83 34.77
N PRO A 218 -65.56 12.94 35.79
CA PRO A 218 -66.45 11.78 35.83
C PRO A 218 -67.92 12.24 35.81
N ARG A 219 -68.74 11.59 35.00
CA ARG A 219 -70.19 11.84 35.01
C ARG A 219 -70.85 11.07 36.16
N ALA A 220 -71.98 11.58 36.67
CA ALA A 220 -72.72 10.91 37.73
C ALA A 220 -73.11 9.47 37.29
N GLY A 221 -72.64 8.46 38.04
CA GLY A 221 -72.87 7.05 37.75
C GLY A 221 -71.87 6.40 36.76
N GLU A 222 -70.87 7.13 36.25
CA GLU A 222 -69.83 6.60 35.37
C GLU A 222 -68.79 5.81 36.16
N THR A 223 -68.51 4.57 35.75
CA THR A 223 -67.45 3.75 36.36
C THR A 223 -66.06 4.18 35.88
N ALA A 224 -65.01 3.85 36.64
CA ALA A 224 -63.63 4.18 36.26
C ALA A 224 -63.22 3.62 34.87
N GLN A 225 -63.73 2.44 34.50
CA GLN A 225 -63.48 1.82 33.19
C GLN A 225 -64.18 2.58 32.05
N GLN A 226 -65.43 3.02 32.27
CA GLN A 226 -66.16 3.84 31.30
C GLN A 226 -65.51 5.21 31.12
N LEU A 227 -65.05 5.83 32.20
CA LEU A 227 -64.29 7.08 32.17
C LEU A 227 -62.99 6.91 31.36
N PHE A 228 -62.23 5.85 31.60
CA PHE A 228 -60.99 5.58 30.87
C PHE A 228 -61.22 5.39 29.37
N GLU A 229 -62.22 4.61 28.97
CA GLU A 229 -62.56 4.42 27.55
C GLU A 229 -63.06 5.72 26.91
N ARG A 230 -63.83 6.55 27.64
CA ARG A 230 -64.26 7.87 27.15
C ARG A 230 -63.09 8.81 26.91
N ILE A 231 -62.17 8.92 27.86
CA ILE A 231 -60.97 9.77 27.75
C ILE A 231 -60.08 9.28 26.59
N LYS A 232 -59.94 7.96 26.44
CA LYS A 232 -59.15 7.35 25.36
C LYS A 232 -59.78 7.54 23.98
N ALA A 233 -61.11 7.57 23.90
CA ALA A 233 -61.86 7.82 22.66
C ALA A 233 -62.00 9.31 22.32
N ASP A 234 -61.61 10.21 23.22
CA ASP A 234 -61.70 11.67 23.02
C ASP A 234 -60.69 12.14 21.95
N SER A 235 -61.22 12.77 20.89
CA SER A 235 -60.43 13.24 19.76
C SER A 235 -59.48 14.39 20.12
N ALA A 236 -59.83 15.22 21.10
CA ALA A 236 -58.96 16.30 21.57
C ALA A 236 -57.76 15.74 22.36
N ILE A 237 -57.97 14.68 23.14
CA ILE A 237 -56.88 13.96 23.82
C ILE A 237 -55.96 13.29 22.80
N GLY A 238 -56.52 12.65 21.77
CA GLY A 238 -55.76 12.10 20.66
C GLY A 238 -54.89 13.14 19.95
N ALA A 239 -55.46 14.30 19.62
CA ALA A 239 -54.75 15.40 18.96
C ALA A 239 -53.64 16.01 19.84
N ILE A 240 -53.89 16.22 21.14
CA ILE A 240 -52.87 16.67 22.09
C ILE A 240 -51.73 15.67 22.19
N ASN A 241 -52.03 14.36 22.22
CA ASN A 241 -51.00 13.32 22.23
C ASN A 241 -50.13 13.37 20.96
N TYR A 242 -50.71 13.66 19.78
CA TYR A 242 -49.94 13.85 18.55
C TYR A 242 -49.06 15.11 18.61
N GLN A 243 -49.59 16.25 19.08
CA GLN A 243 -48.80 17.48 19.26
C GLN A 243 -47.64 17.29 20.26
N LEU A 244 -47.89 16.60 21.37
CA LEU A 244 -46.87 16.29 22.37
C LEU A 244 -45.83 15.30 21.84
N ALA A 245 -46.25 14.28 21.08
CA ALA A 245 -45.34 13.32 20.45
C ALA A 245 -44.46 14.00 19.39
N ASP A 246 -45.02 14.87 18.56
CA ASP A 246 -44.30 15.66 17.56
C ASP A 246 -43.31 16.62 18.22
N ARG A 247 -43.73 17.38 19.24
CA ARG A 247 -42.83 18.25 20.03
C ARG A 247 -41.71 17.47 20.69
N LYS A 248 -42.03 16.32 21.30
CA LYS A 248 -41.02 15.44 21.92
C LYS A 248 -40.05 14.90 20.88
N PHE A 249 -40.54 14.50 19.71
CA PHE A 249 -39.71 14.05 18.60
C PHE A 249 -38.81 15.18 18.09
N THR A 250 -39.35 16.38 17.91
CA THR A 250 -38.62 17.59 17.48
C THR A 250 -37.54 18.00 18.49
N LEU A 251 -37.86 17.97 19.79
CA LEU A 251 -36.90 18.21 20.88
C LEU A 251 -35.80 17.13 20.94
N GLN A 252 -36.15 15.87 20.75
CA GLN A 252 -35.16 14.78 20.70
C GLN A 252 -34.27 14.89 19.45
N LYS A 253 -34.84 15.30 18.31
CA LYS A 253 -34.10 15.55 17.07
C LYS A 253 -33.14 16.73 17.25
N SER A 254 -33.58 17.83 17.87
CA SER A 254 -32.72 18.99 18.14
C SER A 254 -31.62 18.68 19.15
N GLN A 255 -31.91 17.93 20.23
CA GLN A 255 -30.89 17.44 21.17
C GLN A 255 -29.86 16.55 20.48
N ARG A 256 -30.30 15.59 19.66
CA ARG A 256 -29.39 14.72 18.91
C ARG A 256 -28.56 15.51 17.90
N ALA A 257 -29.15 16.50 17.23
CA ALA A 257 -28.44 17.38 16.31
C ALA A 257 -27.38 18.21 17.06
N ALA A 258 -27.71 18.79 18.22
CA ALA A 258 -26.77 19.53 19.06
C ALA A 258 -25.64 18.64 19.60
N GLN A 259 -25.97 17.42 20.03
CA GLN A 259 -24.99 16.45 20.53
C GLN A 259 -24.06 15.97 19.42
N ASN A 260 -24.60 15.69 18.22
CA ASN A 260 -23.80 15.36 17.04
C ASN A 260 -22.94 16.53 16.59
N ALA A 261 -23.45 17.77 16.64
CA ALA A 261 -22.67 18.96 16.33
C ALA A 261 -21.50 19.15 17.30
N LEU A 262 -21.70 18.90 18.60
CA LEU A 262 -20.65 18.96 19.61
C LEU A 262 -19.59 17.87 19.39
N VAL A 263 -20.01 16.64 19.08
CA VAL A 263 -19.09 15.54 18.74
C VAL A 263 -18.32 15.84 17.46
N ALA A 264 -18.99 16.36 16.43
CA ALA A 264 -18.37 16.77 15.18
C ALA A 264 -17.38 17.93 15.39
N GLN A 265 -17.70 18.88 16.27
CA GLN A 265 -16.80 19.98 16.64
C GLN A 265 -15.56 19.47 17.37
N LYS A 266 -15.71 18.56 18.35
CA LYS A 266 -14.57 17.93 19.04
C LYS A 266 -13.72 17.10 18.07
N SER A 267 -14.36 16.34 17.19
CA SER A 267 -13.69 15.54 16.16
C SER A 267 -12.93 16.44 15.17
N ARG A 268 -13.51 17.58 14.76
CA ARG A 268 -12.81 18.60 13.97
C ARG A 268 -11.63 19.21 14.71
N GLN A 269 -11.79 19.62 15.97
CA GLN A 269 -10.68 20.15 16.78
C GLN A 269 -9.55 19.14 16.93
N GLN A 270 -9.87 17.86 17.17
CA GLN A 270 -8.86 16.80 17.22
C GLN A 270 -8.18 16.58 15.87
N THR A 271 -8.95 16.63 14.77
CA THR A 271 -8.41 16.49 13.42
C THR A 271 -7.54 17.68 13.05
N GLU A 272 -7.91 18.90 13.42
CA GLU A 272 -7.13 20.12 13.23
C GLU A 272 -5.85 20.10 14.08
N GLN A 273 -5.95 19.71 15.36
CA GLN A 273 -4.76 19.51 16.22
C GLN A 273 -3.83 18.46 15.61
N ARG A 274 -4.38 17.33 15.17
CA ARG A 274 -3.60 16.28 14.53
C ARG A 274 -3.00 16.72 13.20
N ALA A 275 -3.71 17.54 12.42
CA ALA A 275 -3.20 18.12 11.19
C ALA A 275 -2.06 19.10 11.48
N VAL A 276 -2.17 19.94 12.50
CA VAL A 276 -1.09 20.85 12.93
C VAL A 276 0.12 20.05 13.43
N GLU A 277 -0.10 19.00 14.23
CA GLU A 277 0.97 18.07 14.66
C GLU A 277 1.64 17.42 13.46
N LEU A 278 0.87 16.88 12.51
CA LEU A 278 1.39 16.24 11.31
C LEU A 278 2.10 17.24 10.39
N VAL A 279 1.64 18.48 10.28
CA VAL A 279 2.32 19.53 9.51
C VAL A 279 3.63 19.91 10.19
N THR A 280 3.65 20.00 11.52
CA THR A 280 4.86 20.28 12.31
C THR A 280 5.84 19.11 12.21
N GLU A 281 5.36 17.87 12.31
CA GLU A 281 6.15 16.66 12.15
C GLU A 281 6.68 16.55 10.72
N ASN A 282 5.89 16.84 9.69
CA ASN A 282 6.36 16.90 8.31
C ASN A 282 7.36 18.02 8.09
N TYR A 283 7.18 19.20 8.70
CA TYR A 283 8.12 20.31 8.61
C TYR A 283 9.46 19.95 9.26
N LEU A 284 9.43 19.39 10.47
CA LEU A 284 10.62 18.90 11.18
C LEU A 284 11.29 17.75 10.43
N THR A 285 10.51 16.80 9.89
CA THR A 285 11.02 15.70 9.06
C THR A 285 11.67 16.25 7.79
N ARG A 286 11.07 17.25 7.13
CA ARG A 286 11.67 17.92 5.97
C ARG A 286 12.97 18.64 6.34
N GLN A 287 13.00 19.31 7.49
CA GLN A 287 14.20 19.95 8.00
C GLN A 287 15.31 18.92 8.35
N GLN A 288 14.93 17.75 8.85
CA GLN A 288 15.83 16.60 9.10
C GLN A 288 16.28 15.92 7.81
N LEU A 289 15.45 15.90 6.76
CA LEU A 289 15.79 15.38 5.43
C LEU A 289 16.74 16.31 4.67
N ASP A 290 16.62 17.62 4.85
CA ASP A 290 17.58 18.58 4.30
C ASP A 290 18.97 18.42 4.93
N GLN A 291 19.07 17.98 6.19
CA GLN A 291 20.35 17.63 6.84
C GLN A 291 20.97 16.31 6.34
N LEU A 292 20.17 15.37 5.81
CA LEU A 292 20.67 14.13 5.18
C LEU A 292 21.24 14.37 3.78
N ARG A 293 20.85 15.48 3.12
CA ARG A 293 21.39 15.92 1.84
C ARG A 293 22.83 16.45 1.93
N ASP A 294 23.33 16.70 3.14
CA ASP A 294 24.65 17.29 3.41
C ASP A 294 25.81 16.27 3.43
N LEU A 295 25.56 14.99 3.12
CA LEU A 295 26.66 14.04 2.87
C LEU A 295 27.43 14.46 1.62
N PRO A 296 28.79 14.57 1.67
CA PRO A 296 29.59 14.97 0.53
C PRO A 296 29.29 14.08 -0.68
N LEU A 297 28.88 14.69 -1.79
CA LEU A 297 28.49 13.94 -2.99
C LEU A 297 29.62 13.06 -3.53
N GLU A 298 30.88 13.45 -3.31
CA GLU A 298 32.05 12.65 -3.69
C GLU A 298 32.13 11.32 -2.91
N ASP A 299 31.86 11.34 -1.60
CA ASP A 299 31.86 10.13 -0.77
C ASP A 299 30.72 9.19 -1.15
N VAL A 300 29.56 9.77 -1.45
CA VAL A 300 28.38 9.02 -1.91
C VAL A 300 28.61 8.42 -3.29
N ALA A 301 29.19 9.17 -4.24
CA ALA A 301 29.57 8.69 -5.57
C ALA A 301 30.54 7.50 -5.49
N TRP A 302 31.53 7.58 -4.60
CA TRP A 302 32.48 6.50 -4.38
C TRP A 302 31.81 5.22 -3.85
N GLN A 303 30.92 5.35 -2.87
CA GLN A 303 30.17 4.21 -2.32
C GLN A 303 29.19 3.60 -3.34
N LEU A 304 28.69 4.41 -4.28
CA LEU A 304 27.84 3.98 -5.40
C LEU A 304 28.62 3.16 -6.45
N GLY A 305 29.95 3.04 -6.30
CA GLY A 305 30.79 2.32 -7.25
C GLY A 305 31.14 3.13 -8.48
N LEU A 306 31.07 4.47 -8.40
CA LEU A 306 31.58 5.36 -9.43
C LEU A 306 33.07 5.62 -9.20
N ASP A 307 33.86 5.56 -10.26
CA ASP A 307 35.29 5.84 -10.22
C ASP A 307 35.58 7.27 -10.69
N ARG A 308 36.44 7.98 -9.94
CA ARG A 308 36.85 9.34 -10.28
C ARG A 308 37.73 9.34 -11.54
N ASP A 309 37.36 10.13 -12.52
CA ASP A 309 38.09 10.28 -13.78
C ASP A 309 39.46 10.95 -13.54
N THR A 310 40.53 10.29 -13.97
CA THR A 310 41.91 10.74 -13.75
C THR A 310 42.32 11.93 -14.62
N LYS A 311 41.59 12.21 -15.71
CA LYS A 311 41.83 13.33 -16.62
C LYS A 311 40.88 14.50 -16.36
N GLN A 312 39.71 14.23 -15.80
CA GLN A 312 38.70 15.26 -15.46
C GLN A 312 38.25 15.10 -14.00
N LEU A 313 38.96 15.75 -13.09
CA LEU A 313 38.85 15.58 -11.63
C LEU A 313 37.45 15.79 -11.02
N ARG A 314 36.48 16.33 -11.76
CA ARG A 314 35.08 16.53 -11.33
C ARG A 314 34.09 15.48 -11.85
N ARG A 315 34.55 14.53 -12.67
CA ARG A 315 33.70 13.48 -13.25
C ARG A 315 33.94 12.13 -12.56
N TRP A 316 32.85 11.40 -12.41
CA TRP A 316 32.76 10.09 -11.79
C TRP A 316 32.06 9.16 -12.79
N ARG A 317 32.70 8.04 -13.14
CA ARG A 317 32.23 7.12 -14.16
C ARG A 317 31.80 5.80 -13.53
N GLY A 318 30.62 5.34 -13.87
CA GLY A 318 30.11 4.00 -13.55
C GLY A 318 29.82 3.21 -14.81
N LEU A 319 29.14 2.07 -14.66
CA LEU A 319 28.74 1.20 -15.77
C LEU A 319 27.87 1.94 -16.80
N ASP A 320 26.88 2.71 -16.34
CA ASP A 320 25.86 3.38 -17.17
C ASP A 320 25.72 4.89 -16.87
N ASN A 321 26.67 5.50 -16.14
CA ASN A 321 26.56 6.87 -15.64
C ASN A 321 27.88 7.62 -15.76
N ILE A 322 27.82 8.90 -16.16
CA ILE A 322 28.96 9.83 -16.16
C ILE A 322 28.57 11.05 -15.33
N ILE A 323 28.73 10.94 -14.02
CA ILE A 323 28.30 11.96 -13.06
C ILE A 323 29.37 13.03 -12.93
N SER A 324 29.06 14.27 -13.27
CA SER A 324 29.86 15.43 -12.87
C SER A 324 29.29 16.02 -11.59
N ILE A 325 30.13 16.21 -10.58
CA ILE A 325 29.77 16.90 -9.34
C ILE A 325 30.26 18.35 -9.44
N SER A 326 29.39 19.31 -9.15
CA SER A 326 29.69 20.74 -9.24
C SER A 326 29.26 21.45 -7.96
N GLY A 327 30.25 21.89 -7.18
CA GLY A 327 30.03 22.42 -5.82
C GLY A 327 29.67 21.31 -4.83
N ASP A 328 29.25 21.71 -3.64
CA ASP A 328 29.11 20.78 -2.50
C ASP A 328 27.80 19.96 -2.53
N SER A 329 26.85 20.30 -3.41
CA SER A 329 25.48 19.78 -3.34
C SER A 329 24.77 19.49 -4.66
N LYS A 330 25.43 19.61 -5.83
CA LYS A 330 24.79 19.34 -7.14
C LYS A 330 25.59 18.38 -8.01
N PHE A 331 24.87 17.57 -8.79
CA PHE A 331 25.46 16.70 -9.80
C PHE A 331 24.69 16.73 -11.11
N TYR A 332 25.36 16.35 -12.21
CA TYR A 332 24.78 16.22 -13.54
C TYR A 332 25.30 14.96 -14.23
N ASP A 333 24.42 14.16 -14.83
CA ASP A 333 24.81 12.99 -15.60
C ASP A 333 25.00 13.32 -17.09
N PHE A 334 26.20 13.06 -17.58
CA PHE A 334 26.63 13.26 -18.96
C PHE A 334 26.58 11.97 -19.79
N HIS A 335 25.93 10.91 -19.29
CA HIS A 335 25.70 9.71 -20.09
C HIS A 335 24.77 10.03 -21.27
N PRO A 336 25.08 9.61 -22.53
CA PRO A 336 24.35 10.01 -23.74
C PRO A 336 22.85 9.68 -23.76
N THR A 337 22.40 8.78 -22.88
CA THR A 337 21.01 8.32 -22.79
C THR A 337 20.28 8.82 -21.53
N GLN A 338 20.95 9.58 -20.64
CA GLN A 338 20.42 9.89 -19.31
C GLN A 338 20.72 11.34 -18.84
N GLU A 339 20.52 12.33 -19.71
CA GLU A 339 20.69 13.75 -19.37
C GLU A 339 19.74 14.20 -18.26
N LYS A 340 20.17 14.03 -17.00
CA LYS A 340 19.46 14.44 -15.79
C LYS A 340 20.46 14.90 -14.73
N GLY A 341 20.13 16.00 -14.07
CA GLY A 341 20.83 16.50 -12.88
C GLY A 341 19.94 16.46 -11.65
N GLY A 342 20.57 16.43 -10.47
CA GLY A 342 19.90 16.37 -9.17
C GLY A 342 20.71 17.07 -8.07
N GLY A 343 20.13 17.19 -6.87
CA GLY A 343 20.73 17.92 -5.75
C GLY A 343 20.78 17.11 -4.46
N GLY A 344 21.97 16.92 -3.91
CA GLY A 344 22.21 16.23 -2.64
C GLY A 344 22.37 14.70 -2.77
N SER A 345 22.86 14.10 -1.69
CA SER A 345 23.25 12.69 -1.60
C SER A 345 22.14 11.71 -1.97
N ILE A 346 20.91 11.99 -1.54
CA ILE A 346 19.73 11.13 -1.79
C ILE A 346 19.41 11.09 -3.28
N ASP A 347 19.36 12.25 -3.95
CA ASP A 347 19.05 12.35 -5.38
C ASP A 347 20.12 11.63 -6.21
N LEU A 348 21.39 11.69 -5.79
CA LEU A 348 22.48 10.99 -6.44
C LEU A 348 22.32 9.46 -6.34
N VAL A 349 21.98 8.94 -5.16
CA VAL A 349 21.73 7.51 -4.94
C VAL A 349 20.51 7.04 -5.73
N MET A 350 19.41 7.78 -5.70
CA MET A 350 18.22 7.46 -6.48
C MET A 350 18.53 7.40 -7.98
N HIS A 351 19.31 8.36 -8.48
CA HIS A 351 19.65 8.45 -9.89
C HIS A 351 20.56 7.31 -10.35
N VAL A 352 21.60 6.98 -9.60
CA VAL A 352 22.58 5.94 -9.97
C VAL A 352 22.01 4.53 -9.76
N ASN A 353 21.36 4.27 -8.61
CA ASN A 353 20.81 2.94 -8.32
C ASN A 353 19.41 2.70 -8.93
N LYS A 354 18.83 3.70 -9.60
CA LYS A 354 17.44 3.65 -10.14
C LYS A 354 16.41 3.22 -9.08
N CYS A 355 16.59 3.71 -7.86
CA CYS A 355 15.74 3.36 -6.73
C CYS A 355 14.85 4.53 -6.31
N ASN A 356 13.77 4.20 -5.59
CA ASN A 356 12.91 5.22 -5.00
C ASN A 356 13.57 5.82 -3.74
N PHE A 357 12.98 6.89 -3.22
CA PHE A 357 13.48 7.63 -2.06
C PHE A 357 13.75 6.75 -0.83
N ARG A 358 12.87 5.78 -0.54
CA ARG A 358 13.06 4.86 0.59
C ARG A 358 14.25 3.94 0.40
N GLY A 359 14.44 3.43 -0.82
CA GLY A 359 15.61 2.63 -1.18
C GLY A 359 16.92 3.41 -1.06
N ALA A 360 16.91 4.69 -1.43
CA ALA A 360 18.09 5.55 -1.30
C ALA A 360 18.48 5.81 0.16
N ILE A 361 17.51 6.05 1.05
CA ILE A 361 17.77 6.22 2.49
C ILE A 361 18.30 4.92 3.11
N ALA A 362 17.68 3.78 2.80
CA ALA A 362 18.14 2.49 3.31
C ALA A 362 19.58 2.18 2.86
N TRP A 363 19.90 2.51 1.60
CA TRP A 363 21.24 2.37 1.04
C TRP A 363 22.27 3.28 1.73
N LEU A 364 21.93 4.55 1.97
CA LEU A 364 22.80 5.50 2.68
C LEU A 364 23.06 5.02 4.11
N HIS A 365 22.03 4.51 4.79
CA HIS A 365 22.15 3.96 6.13
C HIS A 365 23.08 2.73 6.18
N ASP A 366 22.91 1.80 5.24
CA ASP A 366 23.74 0.59 5.11
C ASP A 366 25.21 0.89 4.81
N ARG A 367 25.50 1.92 3.99
CA ARG A 367 26.87 2.26 3.57
C ARG A 367 27.66 3.11 4.57
N PHE A 368 26.99 4.01 5.29
CA PHE A 368 27.67 4.98 6.17
C PHE A 368 27.51 4.68 7.67
N GLY A 369 26.65 3.73 8.06
CA GLY A 369 26.51 3.23 9.43
C GLY A 369 26.05 4.29 10.46
N GLU A 370 25.99 3.90 11.75
CA GLU A 370 25.56 4.80 12.84
C GLU A 370 26.50 6.02 13.00
N ALA A 371 27.82 5.85 12.84
CA ALA A 371 28.82 6.90 13.07
C ALA A 371 28.94 7.96 11.94
N GLY A 372 28.59 7.59 10.70
CA GLY A 372 28.51 8.54 9.57
C GLY A 372 27.21 9.34 9.58
N ILE A 373 26.14 8.75 10.13
CA ILE A 373 24.83 9.39 10.35
C ILE A 373 24.81 10.18 11.67
N GLU A 374 25.66 9.84 12.64
CA GLU A 374 25.83 10.57 13.91
C GLU A 374 26.36 11.99 13.76
N ARG A 375 26.99 12.33 12.63
CA ARG A 375 27.31 13.72 12.28
C ARG A 375 26.13 14.50 11.68
N ALA A 376 24.99 13.85 11.37
CA ALA A 376 23.89 14.45 10.62
C ALA A 376 22.50 14.45 11.31
N ALA A 377 22.08 13.53 12.19
CA ALA A 377 20.79 13.69 12.92
C ALA A 377 20.53 12.71 14.09
N ALA A 378 19.81 13.20 15.12
CA ALA A 378 19.58 12.58 16.42
C ALA A 378 18.42 11.56 16.52
N HIS A 379 18.71 10.43 17.20
CA HIS A 379 17.86 9.51 18.00
C HIS A 379 16.51 8.96 17.47
N LYS A 380 15.64 9.72 16.79
CA LYS A 380 14.30 9.21 16.35
C LYS A 380 14.36 8.47 15.00
N ALA A 381 15.20 8.93 14.07
CA ALA A 381 15.51 8.21 12.82
C ALA A 381 16.18 6.84 13.07
N LYS A 382 16.90 6.69 14.20
CA LYS A 382 17.51 5.43 14.67
C LYS A 382 16.47 4.33 14.95
N ILE A 383 15.25 4.68 15.34
CA ILE A 383 14.20 3.71 15.72
C ILE A 383 13.45 3.22 14.47
N GLU A 384 13.11 4.10 13.54
CA GLU A 384 12.40 3.73 12.30
C GLU A 384 13.31 3.03 11.29
N ALA A 385 14.57 3.44 11.14
CA ALA A 385 15.53 2.76 10.27
C ALA A 385 15.81 1.32 10.75
N LYS A 386 15.85 1.09 12.07
CA LYS A 386 16.03 -0.23 12.67
C LYS A 386 14.81 -1.15 12.47
N ALA A 387 13.60 -0.60 12.44
CA ALA A 387 12.39 -1.35 12.15
C ALA A 387 12.30 -1.77 10.67
N ILE A 388 12.72 -0.90 9.74
CA ILE A 388 12.73 -1.18 8.29
C ILE A 388 13.84 -2.18 7.93
N ALA A 389 15.04 -2.02 8.49
CA ALA A 389 16.16 -2.94 8.29
C ALA A 389 15.90 -4.36 8.83
N ALA A 390 14.98 -4.51 9.78
CA ALA A 390 14.59 -5.81 10.33
C ALA A 390 13.51 -6.55 9.51
N SER A 391 12.82 -5.86 8.58
CA SER A 391 11.66 -6.41 7.86
C SER A 391 11.89 -6.72 6.38
N GLU A 392 12.95 -6.17 5.76
CA GLU A 392 13.25 -6.43 4.34
C GLU A 392 14.49 -7.32 4.17
N PRO A 393 14.45 -8.35 3.31
CA PRO A 393 15.59 -9.21 3.07
C PRO A 393 16.68 -8.45 2.32
N VAL A 394 17.86 -8.33 2.94
CA VAL A 394 19.06 -7.76 2.30
C VAL A 394 19.38 -8.59 1.05
N PRO A 395 19.49 -7.99 -0.15
CA PRO A 395 19.88 -8.71 -1.35
C PRO A 395 21.22 -9.41 -1.14
N GLN A 396 21.20 -10.73 -1.17
CA GLN A 396 22.39 -11.55 -1.02
C GLN A 396 23.26 -11.42 -2.29
N PHE A 397 24.58 -11.27 -2.10
CA PHE A 397 25.51 -11.24 -3.22
C PHE A 397 25.46 -12.55 -4.01
N SER A 398 25.37 -12.44 -5.33
CA SER A 398 25.50 -13.56 -6.27
C SER A 398 26.69 -13.29 -7.18
N PRO A 399 27.67 -14.20 -7.27
CA PRO A 399 28.81 -14.03 -8.17
C PRO A 399 28.39 -14.07 -9.65
N PRO A 400 29.14 -13.41 -10.55
CA PRO A 400 28.93 -13.53 -12.00
C PRO A 400 28.96 -14.99 -12.43
N ILE A 401 28.13 -15.37 -13.42
CA ILE A 401 28.12 -16.75 -13.92
C ILE A 401 29.41 -17.00 -14.70
N ALA A 402 30.09 -18.11 -14.39
CA ALA A 402 31.29 -18.50 -15.10
C ALA A 402 30.96 -18.97 -16.52
N ASP A 403 31.71 -18.46 -17.50
CA ASP A 403 31.67 -18.84 -18.91
C ASP A 403 33.05 -19.35 -19.34
N GLU A 404 33.17 -20.68 -19.41
CA GLU A 404 34.40 -21.36 -19.83
C GLU A 404 34.78 -21.07 -21.28
N THR A 405 33.84 -20.66 -22.14
CA THR A 405 34.13 -20.34 -23.54
C THR A 405 35.00 -19.08 -23.67
N GLN A 406 34.91 -18.16 -22.71
CA GLN A 406 35.69 -16.93 -22.67
C GLN A 406 37.05 -17.10 -21.98
N TRP A 407 37.29 -18.21 -21.28
CA TRP A 407 38.49 -18.42 -20.47
C TRP A 407 39.78 -18.26 -21.25
N GLN A 408 39.86 -18.82 -22.47
CA GLN A 408 41.09 -18.76 -23.25
C GLN A 408 41.50 -17.32 -23.59
N ALA A 409 40.53 -16.46 -23.89
CA ALA A 409 40.77 -15.03 -24.17
C ALA A 409 41.22 -14.27 -22.91
N VAL A 410 40.53 -14.50 -21.78
CA VAL A 410 40.87 -13.90 -20.48
C VAL A 410 42.26 -14.35 -20.02
N HIS A 411 42.56 -15.65 -20.13
CA HIS A 411 43.86 -16.21 -19.79
C HIS A 411 44.96 -15.59 -20.67
N HIS A 412 44.75 -15.50 -21.99
CA HIS A 412 45.69 -14.85 -22.91
C HIS A 412 45.94 -13.39 -22.53
N TYR A 413 44.90 -12.63 -22.16
CA TYR A 413 45.06 -11.27 -21.68
C TYR A 413 45.94 -11.20 -20.42
N LEU A 414 45.67 -12.03 -19.42
CA LEU A 414 46.42 -12.03 -18.15
C LEU A 414 47.88 -12.47 -18.36
N THR A 415 48.14 -13.44 -19.24
CA THR A 415 49.51 -13.94 -19.45
C THR A 415 50.30 -13.13 -20.47
N ASN A 416 49.69 -12.79 -21.60
CA ASN A 416 50.43 -12.21 -22.72
C ASN A 416 50.48 -10.69 -22.66
N LYS A 417 49.37 -10.05 -22.29
CA LYS A 417 49.33 -8.60 -22.14
C LYS A 417 49.88 -8.19 -20.77
N ARG A 418 49.32 -8.74 -19.69
CA ARG A 418 49.71 -8.38 -18.31
C ARG A 418 50.95 -9.11 -17.78
N LYS A 419 51.56 -9.98 -18.58
CA LYS A 419 52.80 -10.73 -18.26
C LYS A 419 52.74 -11.54 -16.96
N LEU A 420 51.54 -11.91 -16.50
CA LEU A 420 51.37 -12.75 -15.31
C LEU A 420 51.77 -14.20 -15.64
N PRO A 421 52.37 -14.95 -14.70
CA PRO A 421 52.77 -16.33 -14.95
C PRO A 421 51.57 -17.24 -15.23
N SER A 422 51.58 -17.90 -16.40
CA SER A 422 50.51 -18.81 -16.85
C SER A 422 50.17 -19.89 -15.83
N ASN A 423 51.18 -20.52 -15.24
CA ASN A 423 51.01 -21.55 -14.21
C ASN A 423 50.29 -21.02 -12.95
N LEU A 424 50.54 -19.77 -12.56
CA LEU A 424 49.89 -19.16 -11.41
C LEU A 424 48.43 -18.80 -11.70
N ILE A 425 48.16 -18.25 -12.88
CA ILE A 425 46.79 -17.95 -13.32
C ILE A 425 45.95 -19.22 -13.44
N GLN A 426 46.53 -20.29 -14.00
CA GLN A 426 45.87 -21.59 -14.07
C GLN A 426 45.57 -22.17 -12.68
N ALA A 427 46.53 -22.11 -11.74
CA ALA A 427 46.31 -22.54 -10.37
C ALA A 427 45.22 -21.73 -9.65
N PHE A 428 45.11 -20.44 -9.96
CA PHE A 428 44.05 -19.59 -9.41
C PHE A 428 42.68 -19.91 -10.01
N LYS A 429 42.63 -20.29 -11.28
CA LYS A 429 41.40 -20.79 -11.91
C LYS A 429 40.91 -22.07 -11.25
N GLU A 430 41.79 -23.04 -11.08
CA GLU A 430 41.47 -24.35 -10.47
C GLU A 430 40.97 -24.21 -9.02
N ARG A 431 41.44 -23.17 -8.31
CA ARG A 431 40.98 -22.83 -6.96
C ARG A 431 39.74 -21.93 -6.93
N GLY A 432 39.18 -21.57 -8.08
CA GLY A 432 38.02 -20.67 -8.18
C GLY A 432 38.31 -19.23 -7.76
N PHE A 433 39.58 -18.81 -7.75
CA PHE A 433 39.94 -17.43 -7.44
C PHE A 433 39.76 -16.49 -8.63
N ILE A 434 39.92 -17.02 -9.84
CA ILE A 434 39.76 -16.28 -11.09
C ILE A 434 38.96 -17.12 -12.08
N TYR A 435 38.01 -16.53 -12.80
CA TYR A 435 37.34 -17.15 -13.94
C TYR A 435 36.94 -16.08 -14.97
N ALA A 436 36.34 -16.51 -16.08
CA ALA A 436 35.80 -15.61 -17.10
C ALA A 436 34.27 -15.58 -17.02
N ASP A 437 33.64 -14.42 -17.22
CA ASP A 437 32.19 -14.29 -17.39
C ASP A 437 31.80 -14.16 -18.87
N GLU A 438 30.49 -14.12 -19.14
CA GLU A 438 29.93 -13.98 -20.50
C GLU A 438 30.37 -12.70 -21.23
N GLN A 439 30.79 -11.66 -20.49
CA GLN A 439 31.26 -10.39 -21.05
C GLN A 439 32.76 -10.39 -21.34
N GLN A 440 33.44 -11.52 -21.13
CA GLN A 440 34.89 -11.66 -21.27
C GLN A 440 35.65 -10.76 -20.27
N ASN A 441 35.13 -10.64 -19.04
CA ASN A 441 35.86 -10.07 -17.91
C ASN A 441 36.70 -11.15 -17.23
N ALA A 442 37.89 -10.77 -16.75
CA ALA A 442 38.57 -11.52 -15.71
C ALA A 442 37.88 -11.24 -14.37
N VAL A 443 37.16 -12.23 -13.85
CA VAL A 443 36.47 -12.15 -12.57
C VAL A 443 37.40 -12.62 -11.47
N PHE A 444 37.75 -11.74 -10.54
CA PHE A 444 38.57 -12.03 -9.37
C PHE A 444 37.69 -12.15 -8.13
N VAL A 445 37.56 -13.37 -7.60
CA VAL A 445 36.62 -13.68 -6.51
C VAL A 445 37.13 -13.09 -5.19
N MET A 446 36.28 -12.27 -4.56
CA MET A 446 36.55 -11.65 -3.27
C MET A 446 35.91 -12.46 -2.15
N ARG A 447 36.71 -12.78 -1.13
CA ARG A 447 36.33 -13.64 -0.01
C ARG A 447 36.57 -12.93 1.32
N SER A 448 35.80 -13.28 2.34
CA SER A 448 36.14 -12.94 3.72
C SER A 448 37.45 -13.62 4.13
N LEU A 449 37.96 -13.31 5.33
CA LEU A 449 39.13 -14.00 5.89
C LEU A 449 38.82 -15.48 6.21
N ASP A 450 37.54 -15.82 6.38
CA ASP A 450 37.02 -17.18 6.58
C ASP A 450 36.63 -17.85 5.25
N GLU A 451 37.08 -17.30 4.12
CA GLU A 451 36.90 -17.86 2.76
C GLU A 451 35.47 -17.82 2.18
N GLU A 452 34.51 -17.21 2.88
CA GLU A 452 33.17 -17.00 2.33
C GLU A 452 33.18 -15.99 1.17
N VAL A 453 32.51 -16.30 0.06
CA VAL A 453 32.42 -15.38 -1.09
C VAL A 453 31.54 -14.17 -0.73
N LYS A 454 32.11 -12.97 -0.87
CA LYS A 454 31.46 -11.69 -0.50
C LYS A 454 31.45 -10.65 -1.63
N GLY A 455 32.08 -10.96 -2.76
CA GLY A 455 32.14 -10.04 -3.89
C GLY A 455 32.94 -10.57 -5.06
N ALA A 456 33.04 -9.77 -6.11
CA ALA A 456 33.91 -10.02 -7.24
C ALA A 456 34.43 -8.70 -7.81
N PHE A 457 35.74 -8.66 -8.10
CA PHE A 457 36.37 -7.57 -8.86
C PHE A 457 36.45 -7.99 -10.33
N LEU A 458 36.02 -7.11 -11.23
CA LEU A 458 35.93 -7.37 -12.66
C LEU A 458 37.00 -6.56 -13.40
N ARG A 459 37.68 -7.20 -14.35
CA ARG A 459 38.58 -6.54 -15.30
C ARG A 459 38.17 -6.89 -16.73
N GLY A 460 37.78 -5.90 -17.52
CA GLY A 460 37.48 -6.10 -18.94
C GLY A 460 38.71 -6.52 -19.73
N THR A 461 38.59 -7.61 -20.50
CA THR A 461 39.71 -8.14 -21.31
C THR A 461 39.48 -8.08 -22.81
N ARG A 462 38.25 -7.79 -23.25
CA ARG A 462 37.88 -7.70 -24.66
C ARG A 462 38.40 -6.42 -25.32
N GLY A 463 39.29 -6.56 -26.31
CA GLY A 463 39.83 -5.45 -27.10
C GLY A 463 41.14 -4.86 -26.56
N GLU A 464 41.92 -4.23 -27.43
CA GLU A 464 43.27 -3.73 -27.08
C GLU A 464 43.27 -2.51 -26.15
N ASP A 465 42.23 -1.67 -26.19
CA ASP A 465 42.15 -0.45 -25.37
C ASP A 465 41.18 -0.55 -24.19
N ASN A 466 40.76 -1.77 -23.82
CA ASN A 466 39.81 -1.95 -22.74
C ASN A 466 40.42 -1.63 -21.37
N THR A 467 39.93 -0.53 -20.81
CA THR A 467 40.35 0.01 -19.51
C THR A 467 39.39 -0.34 -18.38
N PHE A 468 38.27 -1.01 -18.68
CA PHE A 468 37.22 -1.33 -17.71
C PHE A 468 37.77 -2.12 -16.53
N MET A 469 37.49 -1.60 -15.33
CA MET A 469 37.64 -2.27 -14.06
C MET A 469 36.48 -1.83 -13.15
N GLY A 470 36.02 -2.72 -12.30
CA GLY A 470 34.89 -2.43 -11.41
C GLY A 470 34.59 -3.60 -10.47
N TYR A 471 33.44 -3.53 -9.81
CA TYR A 471 32.96 -4.57 -8.90
C TYR A 471 31.60 -5.08 -9.34
N GLU A 472 31.35 -6.38 -9.14
CA GLU A 472 30.02 -6.94 -9.35
C GLU A 472 29.02 -6.35 -8.33
N LYS A 473 27.78 -6.18 -8.76
CA LYS A 473 26.68 -5.69 -7.95
C LYS A 473 26.52 -6.52 -6.67
N GLY A 474 26.45 -5.82 -5.54
CA GLY A 474 26.31 -6.46 -4.21
C GLY A 474 27.64 -6.86 -3.56
N THR A 475 28.78 -6.58 -4.18
CA THR A 475 30.11 -6.80 -3.58
C THR A 475 30.30 -6.03 -2.28
N LYS A 476 30.68 -6.73 -1.20
CA LYS A 476 30.94 -6.15 0.13
C LYS A 476 32.43 -5.88 0.34
N ARG A 477 32.90 -4.68 -0.01
CA ARG A 477 34.32 -4.27 0.01
C ARG A 477 34.94 -4.17 1.40
N THR A 478 34.15 -4.05 2.47
CA THR A 478 34.62 -3.95 3.87
C THR A 478 34.68 -5.30 4.60
N SER A 479 34.11 -6.35 4.01
CA SER A 479 34.07 -7.69 4.60
C SER A 479 34.51 -8.79 3.63
N GLY A 480 35.03 -8.42 2.47
CA GLY A 480 35.40 -9.31 1.38
C GLY A 480 36.51 -8.70 0.54
N TRP A 481 37.54 -9.49 0.24
CA TRP A 481 38.75 -9.05 -0.46
C TRP A 481 39.25 -10.11 -1.42
N PHE A 482 39.90 -9.70 -2.50
CA PHE A 482 40.74 -10.63 -3.25
C PHE A 482 42.05 -10.81 -2.49
N TRP A 483 42.35 -12.03 -2.08
CA TRP A 483 43.60 -12.34 -1.41
C TRP A 483 44.09 -13.75 -1.70
N PHE A 484 45.39 -13.94 -1.63
CA PHE A 484 46.03 -15.25 -1.73
C PHE A 484 47.31 -15.29 -0.89
N ARG A 485 47.77 -16.50 -0.58
CA ARG A 485 48.96 -16.76 0.24
C ARG A 485 50.05 -17.41 -0.61
N MET A 486 51.28 -16.97 -0.44
CA MET A 486 52.49 -17.57 -1.03
C MET A 486 53.55 -17.75 0.06
N GLY A 487 54.29 -18.87 0.05
CA GLY A 487 55.30 -19.16 1.07
C GLY A 487 55.48 -20.67 1.29
N ALA A 488 55.98 -21.04 2.48
CA ALA A 488 56.31 -22.41 2.88
C ALA A 488 55.07 -23.31 3.11
N LYS A 489 54.98 -24.07 4.21
CA LYS A 489 53.92 -25.09 4.36
C LYS A 489 52.55 -24.41 4.53
N PRO A 490 51.47 -24.91 3.88
CA PRO A 490 50.13 -24.31 3.97
C PRO A 490 49.56 -24.12 5.38
N THR A 491 50.11 -24.81 6.37
CA THR A 491 49.71 -24.80 7.78
C THR A 491 50.34 -23.67 8.61
N ASP A 492 51.33 -22.95 8.07
CA ASP A 492 52.03 -21.91 8.81
C ASP A 492 51.17 -20.64 8.93
N GLU A 493 51.29 -19.93 10.06
CA GLU A 493 50.57 -18.66 10.25
C GLU A 493 51.09 -17.55 9.32
N VAL A 494 50.20 -16.65 8.91
CA VAL A 494 50.55 -15.48 8.09
C VAL A 494 51.37 -14.51 8.94
N LYS A 495 52.66 -14.36 8.62
CA LYS A 495 53.56 -13.43 9.32
C LYS A 495 53.77 -12.11 8.58
N ARG A 496 53.45 -12.08 7.29
CA ARG A 496 53.56 -10.90 6.44
C ARG A 496 52.30 -10.71 5.60
N VAL A 497 51.77 -9.49 5.57
CA VAL A 497 50.71 -9.07 4.64
C VAL A 497 51.23 -7.95 3.75
N ILE A 498 50.95 -8.04 2.46
CA ILE A 498 51.21 -6.97 1.50
C ILE A 498 49.88 -6.49 0.94
N LEU A 499 49.61 -5.20 1.13
CA LEU A 499 48.42 -4.52 0.64
C LEU A 499 48.67 -3.97 -0.76
N CYS A 500 47.84 -4.37 -1.71
CA CYS A 500 47.90 -3.91 -3.10
C CYS A 500 46.58 -3.26 -3.51
N LYS A 501 46.65 -2.38 -4.52
CA LYS A 501 45.49 -1.65 -5.06
C LYS A 501 44.54 -2.53 -5.87
N SER A 502 45.07 -3.50 -6.61
CA SER A 502 44.30 -4.35 -7.52
C SER A 502 44.76 -5.81 -7.49
N PRO A 503 43.91 -6.76 -7.93
CA PRO A 503 44.32 -8.17 -8.07
C PRO A 503 45.52 -8.36 -8.99
N ILE A 504 45.58 -7.64 -10.10
CA ILE A 504 46.70 -7.73 -11.05
C ILE A 504 48.00 -7.23 -10.42
N ASP A 505 47.98 -6.15 -9.64
CA ASP A 505 49.15 -5.68 -8.89
C ASP A 505 49.60 -6.67 -7.82
N ALA A 506 48.65 -7.27 -7.09
CA ALA A 506 48.95 -8.29 -6.09
C ALA A 506 49.68 -9.49 -6.70
N ILE A 507 49.16 -10.00 -7.83
CA ILE A 507 49.78 -11.10 -8.57
C ILE A 507 51.14 -10.68 -9.15
N SER A 508 51.22 -9.47 -9.71
CA SER A 508 52.45 -8.96 -10.32
C SER A 508 53.57 -8.82 -9.29
N LEU A 509 53.28 -8.21 -8.14
CA LEU A 509 54.23 -8.08 -7.04
C LEU A 509 54.63 -9.45 -6.49
N SER A 510 53.69 -10.38 -6.31
CA SER A 510 54.04 -11.73 -5.85
C SER A 510 55.01 -12.43 -6.80
N THR A 511 54.84 -12.25 -8.11
CA THR A 511 55.75 -12.77 -9.14
C THR A 511 57.13 -12.12 -9.04
N ILE A 512 57.18 -10.79 -8.88
CA ILE A 512 58.44 -10.03 -8.71
C ILE A 512 59.21 -10.47 -7.46
N GLU A 513 58.52 -10.80 -6.37
CA GLU A 513 59.19 -11.23 -5.14
C GLU A 513 59.74 -12.64 -5.21
N LEU A 514 59.11 -13.52 -6.00
CA LEU A 514 59.54 -14.91 -6.19
C LEU A 514 60.71 -15.08 -7.17
N THR A 515 60.96 -14.10 -8.05
CA THR A 515 62.06 -14.15 -9.04
C THR A 515 63.38 -13.58 -8.52
N LYS A 516 63.44 -13.04 -7.29
CA LYS A 516 64.69 -12.57 -6.70
C LYS A 516 65.61 -13.76 -6.36
N PRO A 517 66.92 -13.71 -6.67
CA PRO A 517 67.87 -14.80 -6.41
C PRO A 517 68.17 -15.06 -4.91
N ALA A 518 67.41 -14.46 -3.99
CA ALA A 518 67.51 -14.69 -2.56
C ALA A 518 66.28 -15.51 -2.11
N GLN A 519 66.53 -16.80 -1.81
CA GLN A 519 65.75 -17.75 -1.00
C GLN A 519 64.22 -17.53 -0.94
N VAL A 520 63.46 -18.52 -1.42
CA VAL A 520 62.00 -18.68 -1.21
C VAL A 520 61.61 -18.16 0.18
N PRO A 521 60.62 -17.25 0.30
CA PRO A 521 60.25 -16.67 1.59
C PRO A 521 59.98 -17.77 2.63
N GLN A 522 60.76 -17.81 3.71
CA GLN A 522 60.60 -18.81 4.79
C GLN A 522 59.34 -18.60 5.64
N THR A 523 58.55 -17.56 5.34
CA THR A 523 57.31 -17.20 6.04
C THR A 523 56.17 -17.05 5.04
N ILE A 524 54.96 -17.48 5.40
CA ILE A 524 53.77 -17.23 4.59
C ILE A 524 53.52 -15.73 4.49
N THR A 525 53.44 -15.26 3.24
CA THR A 525 53.06 -13.90 2.86
C THR A 525 51.67 -13.93 2.24
N MET A 526 50.77 -13.11 2.76
CA MET A 526 49.44 -12.90 2.20
C MET A 526 49.44 -11.63 1.36
N TYR A 527 49.04 -11.74 0.11
CA TYR A 527 48.78 -10.60 -0.77
C TYR A 527 47.30 -10.30 -0.68
N LEU A 528 46.95 -9.13 -0.15
CA LEU A 528 45.59 -8.73 0.14
C LEU A 528 45.28 -7.46 -0.66
N VAL A 529 44.21 -7.50 -1.45
CA VAL A 529 43.77 -6.35 -2.24
C VAL A 529 42.84 -5.50 -1.40
N ALA A 530 43.25 -4.26 -1.16
CA ALA A 530 42.44 -3.25 -0.50
C ALA A 530 42.64 -1.95 -1.27
N ASP A 531 41.66 -1.59 -2.07
CA ASP A 531 41.67 -0.46 -2.98
C ASP A 531 41.45 0.90 -2.29
N SER A 532 41.03 0.89 -1.01
CA SER A 532 40.84 2.08 -0.19
C SER A 532 41.23 1.81 1.27
N PRO A 533 41.69 2.83 2.03
CA PRO A 533 41.84 2.71 3.48
C PRO A 533 40.57 2.26 4.21
N GLN A 534 39.37 2.60 3.70
CA GLN A 534 38.11 2.23 4.34
C GLN A 534 37.76 0.74 4.18
N SER A 535 38.32 0.05 3.20
CA SER A 535 38.08 -1.39 3.01
C SER A 535 38.96 -2.27 3.89
N LEU A 536 39.89 -1.73 4.68
CA LEU A 536 40.87 -2.55 5.39
C LEU A 536 40.29 -3.40 6.53
N PRO A 537 40.69 -4.69 6.64
CA PRO A 537 40.44 -5.49 7.84
C PRO A 537 41.43 -5.12 8.94
N VAL A 538 41.29 -3.91 9.51
CA VAL A 538 42.27 -3.31 10.43
C VAL A 538 42.58 -4.19 11.63
N GLU A 539 41.58 -4.82 12.25
CA GLU A 539 41.79 -5.69 13.41
C GLU A 539 42.63 -6.93 13.09
N PHE A 540 42.40 -7.55 11.94
CA PHE A 540 43.26 -8.63 11.45
C PHE A 540 44.68 -8.11 11.17
N LEU A 541 44.80 -6.96 10.48
CA LEU A 541 46.12 -6.43 10.12
C LEU A 541 46.97 -6.02 11.34
N LYS A 542 46.34 -5.65 12.47
CA LYS A 542 47.02 -5.37 13.74
C LYS A 542 47.69 -6.61 14.35
N THR A 543 47.19 -7.82 14.07
CA THR A 543 47.79 -9.06 14.59
C THR A 543 48.98 -9.51 13.75
N ILE A 544 49.15 -8.97 12.54
CA ILE A 544 50.21 -9.35 11.61
C ILE A 544 51.52 -8.65 11.96
N PRO A 545 52.63 -9.39 12.14
CA PRO A 545 53.93 -8.81 12.48
C PRO A 545 54.45 -7.77 11.47
N THR A 546 54.29 -8.06 10.17
CA THR A 546 54.79 -7.20 9.10
C THR A 546 53.68 -6.89 8.10
N VAL A 547 53.31 -5.61 7.98
CA VAL A 547 52.37 -5.12 6.96
C VAL A 547 53.08 -4.18 6.01
N GLU A 548 53.06 -4.47 4.72
CA GLU A 548 53.64 -3.61 3.67
C GLU A 548 52.53 -2.99 2.81
N LEU A 549 52.65 -1.69 2.51
CA LEU A 549 51.71 -0.91 1.72
C LEU A 549 52.26 -0.74 0.31
N ALA A 550 51.89 -1.62 -0.59
CA ALA A 550 52.40 -1.71 -1.95
C ALA A 550 51.38 -1.17 -2.98
N TYR A 551 50.94 0.08 -2.78
CA TYR A 551 50.12 0.76 -3.79
C TYR A 551 50.97 1.32 -4.93
N ASP A 552 50.30 1.78 -5.98
CA ASP A 552 50.89 2.45 -7.13
C ASP A 552 51.74 3.67 -6.74
N ASN A 553 52.68 4.01 -7.61
CA ASN A 553 53.54 5.19 -7.50
C ASN A 553 52.81 6.43 -8.04
N SER A 554 51.69 6.76 -7.41
CA SER A 554 50.87 7.93 -7.71
C SER A 554 50.58 8.71 -6.43
N GLU A 555 50.15 9.96 -6.57
CA GLU A 555 49.72 10.79 -5.44
C GLU A 555 48.59 10.10 -4.66
N THR A 556 47.64 9.48 -5.35
CA THR A 556 46.55 8.70 -4.73
C THR A 556 47.04 7.47 -3.97
N GLY A 557 48.06 6.77 -4.49
CA GLY A 557 48.66 5.62 -3.82
C GLY A 557 49.45 6.02 -2.57
N ASP A 558 50.07 7.21 -2.59
CA ASP A 558 50.78 7.78 -1.44
C ASP A 558 49.83 8.32 -0.38
N GLU A 559 48.73 8.95 -0.78
CA GLU A 559 47.63 9.35 0.09
C GLU A 559 47.07 8.15 0.84
N ALA A 560 46.68 7.09 0.11
CA ALA A 560 46.17 5.87 0.71
C ALA A 560 47.18 5.28 1.72
N ALA A 561 48.46 5.18 1.35
CA ALA A 561 49.47 4.68 2.27
C ALA A 561 49.66 5.55 3.52
N ARG A 562 49.54 6.88 3.42
CA ARG A 562 49.65 7.77 4.57
C ARG A 562 48.48 7.59 5.53
N ILE A 563 47.26 7.53 5.01
CA ILE A 563 46.05 7.29 5.81
C ILE A 563 46.15 5.93 6.51
N ILE A 564 46.54 4.89 5.78
CA ILE A 564 46.66 3.54 6.34
C ILE A 564 47.75 3.48 7.42
N LYS A 565 48.87 4.18 7.26
CA LYS A 565 49.91 4.28 8.30
C LYS A 565 49.42 4.91 9.59
N GLN A 566 48.44 5.82 9.54
CA GLN A 566 47.84 6.38 10.76
C GLN A 566 47.03 5.32 11.53
N MET A 567 46.42 4.36 10.82
CA MET A 567 45.65 3.26 11.40
C MET A 567 46.55 2.07 11.82
N LEU A 568 47.63 1.84 11.07
CA LEU A 568 48.59 0.75 11.24
C LEU A 568 50.01 1.34 11.33
N LEU A 569 50.37 1.83 12.52
CA LEU A 569 51.63 2.57 12.75
C LEU A 569 52.90 1.80 12.36
N ARG A 570 52.86 0.47 12.36
CA ARG A 570 53.98 -0.41 12.00
C ARG A 570 54.06 -0.73 10.50
N ALA A 571 53.13 -0.22 9.69
CA ALA A 571 53.08 -0.54 8.26
C ALA A 571 54.19 0.16 7.46
N LEU A 572 54.84 -0.58 6.57
CA LEU A 572 55.97 -0.12 5.76
C LEU A 572 55.51 0.23 4.34
N ARG A 573 55.86 1.42 3.85
CA ARG A 573 55.54 1.80 2.45
C ARG A 573 56.52 1.12 1.50
N LYS A 574 56.00 0.47 0.47
CA LYS A 574 56.78 -0.16 -0.61
C LYS A 574 56.29 0.38 -1.95
N LYS A 575 57.21 0.91 -2.77
CA LYS A 575 56.86 1.54 -4.05
C LYS A 575 57.41 0.74 -5.24
N PRO A 576 56.66 0.63 -6.35
CA PRO A 576 57.21 0.18 -7.63
C PRO A 576 58.17 1.24 -8.20
N LYS A 577 59.06 0.84 -9.11
CA LYS A 577 59.89 1.79 -9.88
C LYS A 577 59.15 2.32 -11.12
N ALA A 578 58.14 1.58 -11.58
CA ALA A 578 57.19 2.01 -12.61
C ALA A 578 55.96 2.71 -11.99
N ALA A 579 54.92 3.00 -12.79
CA ALA A 579 53.69 3.61 -12.29
C ALA A 579 52.94 2.68 -11.33
N ASP A 580 52.89 1.38 -11.64
CA ASP A 580 52.31 0.33 -10.80
C ASP A 580 53.16 -0.96 -10.81
N TRP A 581 52.70 -2.00 -10.11
CA TRP A 581 53.46 -3.25 -10.00
C TRP A 581 53.35 -4.11 -11.25
N ASN A 582 52.27 -3.96 -12.03
CA ASN A 582 52.11 -4.67 -13.29
C ASN A 582 53.07 -4.13 -14.35
N GLU A 583 53.16 -2.81 -14.49
CA GLU A 583 54.10 -2.16 -15.41
C GLU A 583 55.55 -2.47 -15.02
N GLU A 584 55.87 -2.54 -13.72
CA GLU A 584 57.19 -2.98 -13.25
C GLU A 584 57.50 -4.43 -13.67
N LEU A 585 56.52 -5.33 -13.60
CA LEU A 585 56.67 -6.72 -14.06
C LEU A 585 56.86 -6.79 -15.57
N GLU A 586 56.07 -6.03 -16.33
CA GLU A 586 56.17 -5.94 -17.79
C GLU A 586 57.58 -5.49 -18.22
N ARG A 587 58.10 -4.42 -17.60
CA ARG A 587 59.46 -3.90 -17.87
C ARG A 587 60.54 -4.95 -17.57
N ARG A 588 60.42 -5.71 -16.47
CA ARG A 588 61.36 -6.78 -16.11
C ARG A 588 61.33 -7.94 -17.11
N SER A 589 60.13 -8.36 -17.50
CA SER A 589 59.95 -9.42 -18.50
C SER A 589 60.60 -9.06 -19.83
N GLN A 590 60.44 -7.80 -20.29
CA GLN A 590 61.10 -7.30 -21.50
C GLN A 590 62.63 -7.30 -21.38
N LEU A 591 63.18 -6.90 -20.23
CA LEU A 591 64.63 -6.92 -19.99
C LEU A 591 65.19 -8.35 -19.96
N GLU A 592 64.47 -9.30 -19.37
CA GLU A 592 64.86 -10.72 -19.36
C GLU A 592 64.79 -11.34 -20.75
N GLN A 593 63.77 -11.02 -21.55
CA GLN A 593 63.67 -11.45 -22.94
C GLN A 593 64.85 -10.89 -23.78
N LYS A 594 65.19 -9.61 -23.62
CA LYS A 594 66.37 -9.00 -24.27
C LYS A 594 67.69 -9.64 -23.85
N LYS A 595 67.81 -10.14 -22.62
CA LYS A 595 69.00 -10.87 -22.14
C LYS A 595 69.07 -12.31 -22.66
N ARG A 596 67.94 -12.92 -23.01
CA ARG A 596 67.86 -14.30 -23.53
C ARG A 596 68.01 -14.41 -25.05
N THR A 597 67.95 -13.30 -25.78
CA THR A 597 68.24 -13.24 -27.21
C THR A 597 69.68 -12.74 -27.41
N PRO A 598 70.69 -13.60 -27.67
CA PRO A 598 72.04 -13.13 -27.99
C PRO A 598 72.02 -12.38 -29.32
N GLN A 599 72.85 -11.36 -29.44
CA GLN A 599 73.21 -10.74 -30.73
C GLN A 599 73.72 -11.84 -31.68
N GLN A 600 72.88 -12.33 -32.59
CA GLN A 600 73.37 -12.87 -33.86
C GLN A 600 73.68 -11.67 -34.75
N GLY A 601 74.95 -11.26 -34.75
CA GLY A 601 75.43 -10.24 -35.66
C GLY A 601 76.87 -9.84 -35.37
N ILE A 602 77.76 -10.34 -36.23
CA ILE A 602 79.08 -9.78 -36.61
C ILE A 602 80.27 -10.41 -35.88
N GLU A 603 80.82 -11.48 -36.47
CA GLU A 603 82.26 -11.56 -36.72
C GLU A 603 82.48 -11.46 -38.24
N LEU A 604 83.54 -10.73 -38.59
CA LEU A 604 83.95 -10.21 -39.91
C LEU A 604 84.31 -11.27 -40.94
#